data_AF-A0A958EZK1-F1
#
_entry.id   AF-A0A958EZK1-F1
#
_cell.length_a   1.000
_cell.length_b   1.000
_cell.length_c   1.000
_cell.angle_alpha   90.00
_cell.angle_beta   90.00
_cell.angle_gamma   90.00
#
_symmetry.space_group_name_H-M   'P 1'
#
loop_
_entity.id
_entity.type
_entity.pdbx_description
1 polymer ?
#
loop_
_entity_poly.entity_id
_entity_poly.type
_entity_poly.pdbx_seq_one_letter_code
_entity_poly.pdbx_strand_id
1 'polypeptide(L)'
;PLTKEMLQQLLQNEYQYEIDEETLSGYPEVDEIRSIFVCHGNPKLLLQKKLLDSQKAFQMGRELGFQYLKLKERPKSAVRMIASFEQLLNNFKASYFAGALMMNRSQMKEDIRKFLGSPHWDGNKILQLIEKYDVTPEMFLYRLSALMPRFFNLREIIFVRFHHEVGTDNFEMTKIFNLSKLFIPNGIGAKEHYCRRWMGIKLMKQMGKWHGELPQKPLVGAQRLKFSNDEREVFSINLAYPSQLVDNRLISVTICFVMNEAFKRTVAFWDDPLIPHVEVNETCERCGFSAEKCSERAVPGIIFNREQLELKQEEILSQILKNL
;
A
#
# COMPACT_ATOMS: atom_id res chain seq x y z
N PRO A 1 -13.48 -1.98 -19.13
CA PRO A 1 -13.57 -1.39 -17.77
C PRO A 1 -14.94 -0.76 -17.58
N LEU A 2 -15.48 -0.71 -16.35
CA LEU A 2 -16.68 0.08 -16.09
C LEU A 2 -16.26 1.55 -16.00
N THR A 3 -16.94 2.43 -16.74
CA THR A 3 -16.60 3.85 -16.75
C THR A 3 -17.24 4.57 -15.58
N LYS A 4 -16.71 5.76 -15.26
CA LYS A 4 -17.29 6.66 -14.25
C LYS A 4 -18.76 6.95 -14.56
N GLU A 5 -19.09 7.25 -15.82
CA GLU A 5 -20.44 7.62 -16.27
C GLU A 5 -21.44 6.48 -16.03
N MET A 6 -21.03 5.24 -16.31
CA MET A 6 -21.87 4.06 -16.06
C MET A 6 -22.21 3.90 -14.57
N LEU A 7 -21.21 4.07 -13.69
CA LEU A 7 -21.40 3.95 -12.24
C LEU A 7 -22.24 5.11 -11.68
N GLN A 8 -22.03 6.31 -12.20
CA GLN A 8 -22.83 7.49 -11.88
C GLN A 8 -24.30 7.28 -12.26
N GLN A 9 -24.57 6.86 -13.51
CA GLN A 9 -25.94 6.60 -13.97
C GLN A 9 -26.62 5.52 -13.13
N LEU A 10 -25.90 4.46 -12.75
CA LEU A 10 -26.47 3.40 -11.92
C LEU A 10 -26.83 3.91 -10.53
N LEU A 11 -25.96 4.72 -9.90
CA LEU A 11 -26.25 5.36 -8.61
C LEU A 11 -27.46 6.31 -8.69
N GLN A 12 -27.52 7.13 -9.74
CA GLN A 12 -28.60 8.10 -9.94
C GLN A 12 -29.94 7.40 -10.21
N ASN A 13 -29.98 6.43 -11.11
CA ASN A 13 -31.23 5.81 -11.54
C ASN A 13 -31.78 4.81 -10.52
N GLU A 14 -30.94 3.91 -10.00
CA GLU A 14 -31.38 2.80 -9.14
C GLU A 14 -31.47 3.20 -7.67
N TYR A 15 -30.63 4.15 -7.23
CA TYR A 15 -30.49 4.52 -5.82
C TYR A 15 -30.76 6.00 -5.54
N GLN A 16 -31.16 6.78 -6.55
CA GLN A 16 -31.54 8.19 -6.42
C GLN A 16 -30.44 9.06 -5.80
N TYR A 17 -29.18 8.74 -6.08
CA TYR A 17 -28.05 9.51 -5.60
C TYR A 17 -27.90 10.85 -6.33
N GLU A 18 -27.58 11.90 -5.60
CA GLU A 18 -27.01 13.13 -6.17
C GLU A 18 -25.48 13.04 -6.15
N ILE A 19 -24.84 13.30 -7.30
CA ILE A 19 -23.37 13.31 -7.42
C ILE A 19 -22.92 14.75 -7.57
N ASP A 20 -22.00 15.18 -6.72
CA ASP A 20 -21.48 16.55 -6.68
C ASP A 20 -19.96 16.52 -6.67
N GLU A 21 -19.34 17.11 -7.70
CA GLU A 21 -17.88 17.17 -7.86
C GLU A 21 -17.30 18.56 -7.55
N GLU A 22 -18.14 19.53 -7.14
CA GLU A 22 -17.72 20.94 -7.02
C GLU A 22 -17.65 21.38 -5.55
N THR A 23 -18.58 20.96 -4.71
CA THR A 23 -18.73 21.44 -3.32
C THR A 23 -17.44 21.30 -2.50
N LEU A 24 -16.71 20.19 -2.62
CA LEU A 24 -15.47 19.98 -1.84
C LEU A 24 -14.34 20.91 -2.26
N SER A 25 -14.34 21.43 -3.49
CA SER A 25 -13.31 22.35 -3.97
C SER A 25 -13.37 23.71 -3.28
N GLY A 26 -14.50 24.05 -2.64
CA GLY A 26 -14.67 25.28 -1.87
C GLY A 26 -14.03 25.26 -0.48
N TYR A 27 -13.47 24.13 -0.05
CA TYR A 27 -12.93 23.93 1.30
C TYR A 27 -11.49 23.39 1.25
N PRO A 28 -10.47 24.26 1.13
CA PRO A 28 -9.07 23.84 1.02
C PRO A 28 -8.59 22.98 2.20
N GLU A 29 -9.19 23.13 3.38
CA GLU A 29 -8.86 22.38 4.60
C GLU A 29 -9.16 20.88 4.49
N VAL A 30 -9.95 20.46 3.49
CA VAL A 30 -10.32 19.06 3.25
C VAL A 30 -9.81 18.53 1.91
N ASP A 31 -8.77 19.13 1.33
CA ASP A 31 -8.19 18.71 0.05
C ASP A 31 -7.77 17.23 0.01
N GLU A 32 -7.38 16.66 1.15
CA GLU A 32 -7.01 15.23 1.27
C GLU A 32 -8.23 14.27 1.28
N ILE A 33 -9.45 14.79 1.49
CA ILE A 33 -10.66 13.99 1.55
C ILE A 33 -11.14 13.69 0.13
N ARG A 34 -11.22 12.40 -0.21
CA ARG A 34 -11.66 11.94 -1.53
C ARG A 34 -13.16 12.12 -1.77
N SER A 35 -13.95 11.81 -0.75
CA SER A 35 -15.40 11.82 -0.87
C SER A 35 -16.09 11.95 0.48
N ILE A 36 -17.28 12.53 0.47
CA ILE A 36 -18.18 12.63 1.63
C ILE A 36 -19.55 12.13 1.20
N PHE A 37 -20.10 11.21 1.98
CA PHE A 37 -21.48 10.78 1.89
C PHE A 37 -22.36 11.61 2.82
N VAL A 38 -23.45 12.15 2.26
CA VAL A 38 -24.46 12.95 2.96
C VAL A 38 -25.82 12.28 2.85
N CYS A 39 -26.52 12.17 3.98
CA CYS A 39 -27.82 11.50 4.08
C CYS A 39 -28.87 12.42 4.72
N HIS A 40 -29.09 13.58 4.10
CA HIS A 40 -30.16 14.51 4.47
C HIS A 40 -31.15 14.61 3.31
N GLY A 41 -32.17 13.73 3.30
CA GLY A 41 -33.06 13.56 2.15
C GLY A 41 -32.51 12.53 1.18
N ASN A 42 -32.35 12.89 -0.10
CA ASN A 42 -31.74 12.01 -1.09
C ASN A 42 -30.26 11.78 -0.77
N PRO A 43 -29.74 10.55 -0.97
CA PRO A 43 -28.33 10.26 -0.74
C PRO A 43 -27.47 11.11 -1.67
N LYS A 44 -26.50 11.85 -1.11
CA LYS A 44 -25.59 12.70 -1.90
C LYS A 44 -24.15 12.26 -1.70
N LEU A 45 -23.41 12.11 -2.79
CA LEU A 45 -21.98 11.80 -2.79
C LEU A 45 -21.21 13.03 -3.29
N LEU A 46 -20.51 13.68 -2.36
CA LEU A 46 -19.56 14.73 -2.67
C LEU A 46 -18.22 14.09 -3.05
N LEU A 47 -17.64 14.48 -4.18
CA LEU A 47 -16.37 13.98 -4.70
C LEU A 47 -15.40 15.14 -4.85
N GLN A 48 -14.13 14.89 -4.56
CA GLN A 48 -13.09 15.88 -4.77
C GLN A 48 -12.81 16.02 -6.28
N LYS A 49 -12.80 17.26 -6.78
CA LYS A 49 -12.68 17.57 -8.20
C LYS A 49 -11.38 17.07 -8.82
N LYS A 50 -10.28 17.22 -8.06
CA LYS A 50 -8.91 16.81 -8.42
C LYS A 50 -8.74 15.29 -8.61
N LEU A 51 -9.73 14.48 -8.23
CA LEU A 51 -9.65 13.04 -8.43
C LEU A 51 -9.66 12.66 -9.91
N LEU A 52 -8.85 11.67 -10.26
CA LEU A 52 -8.92 11.00 -11.56
C LEU A 52 -10.29 10.31 -11.72
N ASP A 53 -10.73 10.11 -12.96
CA ASP A 53 -12.01 9.43 -13.23
C ASP A 53 -12.03 8.00 -12.68
N SER A 54 -10.90 7.27 -12.75
CA SER A 54 -10.76 5.95 -12.11
C SER A 54 -10.93 5.99 -10.58
N GLN A 55 -10.50 7.09 -9.94
CA GLN A 55 -10.69 7.29 -8.49
C GLN A 55 -12.14 7.66 -8.17
N LYS A 56 -12.78 8.51 -8.99
CA LYS A 56 -14.21 8.85 -8.87
C LYS A 56 -15.08 7.60 -9.06
N ALA A 57 -14.80 6.81 -10.09
CA ALA A 57 -15.40 5.51 -10.35
C ALA A 57 -15.27 4.57 -9.14
N PHE A 58 -14.10 4.52 -8.49
CA PHE A 58 -13.94 3.72 -7.28
C PHE A 58 -14.82 4.22 -6.11
N GLN A 59 -14.94 5.53 -5.90
CA GLN A 59 -15.82 6.06 -4.85
C GLN A 59 -17.28 5.71 -5.12
N MET A 60 -17.73 5.85 -6.37
CA MET A 60 -19.08 5.45 -6.78
C MET A 60 -19.29 3.94 -6.61
N GLY A 61 -18.32 3.12 -7.00
CA GLY A 61 -18.35 1.67 -6.80
C GLY A 61 -18.43 1.28 -5.33
N ARG A 62 -17.83 2.06 -4.42
CA ARG A 62 -17.96 1.85 -2.96
C ARG A 62 -19.39 2.14 -2.50
N GLU A 63 -19.99 3.22 -2.98
CA GLU A 63 -21.38 3.55 -2.68
C GLU A 63 -22.36 2.48 -3.15
N LEU A 64 -22.16 1.97 -4.37
CA LEU A 64 -22.89 0.81 -4.87
C LEU A 64 -22.70 -0.42 -3.99
N GLY A 65 -21.47 -0.65 -3.50
CA GLY A 65 -21.19 -1.73 -2.57
C GLY A 65 -21.97 -1.62 -1.27
N PHE A 66 -22.07 -0.42 -0.68
CA PHE A 66 -22.90 -0.22 0.51
C PHE A 66 -24.38 -0.52 0.24
N GLN A 67 -24.92 -0.06 -0.89
CA GLN A 67 -26.33 -0.26 -1.25
C GLN A 67 -26.63 -1.73 -1.56
N TYR A 68 -25.86 -2.34 -2.46
CA TYR A 68 -26.07 -3.72 -2.90
C TYR A 68 -25.92 -4.73 -1.76
N LEU A 69 -24.91 -4.56 -0.90
CA LEU A 69 -24.68 -5.43 0.25
C LEU A 69 -25.53 -5.06 1.49
N LYS A 70 -26.38 -4.03 1.39
CA LYS A 70 -27.27 -3.55 2.46
C LYS A 70 -26.52 -3.20 3.76
N LEU A 71 -25.34 -2.58 3.62
CA LEU A 71 -24.47 -2.22 4.74
C LEU A 71 -24.89 -0.86 5.31
N LYS A 72 -25.49 -0.86 6.50
CA LYS A 72 -26.07 0.33 7.12
C LYS A 72 -25.04 1.16 7.90
N GLU A 73 -24.29 0.53 8.79
CA GLU A 73 -23.25 1.19 9.58
C GLU A 73 -22.04 1.51 8.71
N ARG A 74 -21.89 2.78 8.32
CA ARG A 74 -20.83 3.22 7.42
C ARG A 74 -20.28 4.60 7.79
N PRO A 75 -18.99 4.86 7.55
CA PRO A 75 -18.43 6.19 7.77
C PRO A 75 -19.02 7.19 6.78
N LYS A 76 -19.25 8.43 7.23
CA LYS A 76 -19.68 9.53 6.35
C LYS A 76 -18.58 10.02 5.41
N SER A 77 -17.31 9.79 5.73
CA SER A 77 -16.17 10.32 4.97
C SER A 77 -14.93 9.43 5.17
N ALA A 78 -13.73 10.03 5.16
CA ALA A 78 -12.43 9.41 5.35
C ALA A 78 -12.39 8.46 6.56
N VAL A 79 -11.42 7.52 6.51
CA VAL A 79 -11.17 6.50 7.55
C VAL A 79 -11.04 7.11 8.95
N ARG A 80 -10.60 8.37 9.07
CA ARG A 80 -10.48 9.11 10.33
C ARG A 80 -11.81 9.35 11.06
N MET A 81 -12.94 9.25 10.36
CA MET A 81 -14.30 9.42 10.91
C MET A 81 -14.98 8.08 11.23
N ILE A 82 -14.23 6.98 11.26
CA ILE A 82 -14.73 5.67 11.67
C ILE A 82 -14.81 5.63 13.20
N ALA A 83 -16.01 5.49 13.73
CA ALA A 83 -16.29 5.48 15.16
C ALA A 83 -16.50 4.07 15.73
N SER A 84 -16.61 3.04 14.88
CA SER A 84 -16.86 1.67 15.33
C SER A 84 -16.17 0.63 14.43
N PHE A 85 -15.95 -0.56 15.00
CA PHE A 85 -15.46 -1.71 14.25
C PHE A 85 -16.40 -2.09 13.08
N GLU A 86 -17.71 -1.95 13.28
CA GLU A 86 -18.69 -2.27 12.24
C GLU A 86 -18.56 -1.32 11.04
N GLN A 87 -18.41 -0.02 11.29
CA GLN A 87 -18.13 0.96 10.24
C GLN A 87 -16.83 0.64 9.51
N LEU A 88 -15.78 0.23 10.23
CA LEU A 88 -14.52 -0.19 9.63
C LEU A 88 -14.69 -1.41 8.71
N LEU A 89 -15.38 -2.44 9.20
CA LEU A 89 -15.62 -3.68 8.48
C LEU A 89 -16.49 -3.45 7.24
N ASN A 90 -17.57 -2.68 7.37
CA ASN A 90 -18.46 -2.37 6.26
C ASN A 90 -17.76 -1.49 5.21
N ASN A 91 -16.94 -0.53 5.65
CA ASN A 91 -16.08 0.23 4.76
C ASN A 91 -15.10 -0.66 3.97
N PHE A 92 -14.50 -1.66 4.64
CA PHE A 92 -13.66 -2.65 3.97
C PHE A 92 -14.46 -3.49 2.96
N LYS A 93 -15.63 -4.02 3.33
CA LYS A 93 -16.50 -4.79 2.44
C LYS A 93 -16.91 -4.00 1.19
N ALA A 94 -17.32 -2.75 1.35
CA ALA A 94 -17.67 -1.86 0.24
C ALA A 94 -16.46 -1.55 -0.66
N SER A 95 -15.28 -1.33 -0.07
CA SER A 95 -14.03 -1.12 -0.84
C SER A 95 -13.61 -2.37 -1.61
N TYR A 96 -13.76 -3.55 -1.00
CA TYR A 96 -13.52 -4.82 -1.67
C TYR A 96 -14.51 -5.03 -2.83
N PHE A 97 -15.79 -4.71 -2.62
CA PHE A 97 -16.81 -4.76 -3.67
C PHE A 97 -16.43 -3.88 -4.86
N ALA A 98 -16.07 -2.61 -4.62
CA ALA A 98 -15.66 -1.68 -5.67
C ALA A 98 -14.46 -2.20 -6.46
N GLY A 99 -13.42 -2.70 -5.76
CA GLY A 99 -12.26 -3.30 -6.43
C GLY A 99 -12.64 -4.54 -7.24
N ALA A 100 -13.56 -5.37 -6.76
CA ALA A 100 -14.04 -6.55 -7.48
C ALA A 100 -14.90 -6.22 -8.69
N LEU A 101 -15.65 -5.12 -8.61
CA LEU A 101 -16.48 -4.59 -9.68
C LEU A 101 -15.60 -4.05 -10.82
N MET A 102 -14.56 -3.28 -10.51
CA MET A 102 -13.64 -2.71 -11.49
C MET A 102 -12.68 -3.74 -12.10
N MET A 103 -12.20 -4.70 -11.29
CA MET A 103 -11.22 -5.71 -11.70
C MET A 103 -11.83 -7.11 -11.62
N ASN A 104 -12.40 -7.54 -12.75
CA ASN A 104 -13.04 -8.84 -12.90
C ASN A 104 -12.11 -9.97 -12.46
N ARG A 105 -12.61 -10.83 -11.57
CA ARG A 105 -11.85 -11.93 -10.96
C ARG A 105 -11.24 -12.89 -11.99
N SER A 106 -12.02 -13.32 -12.98
CA SER A 106 -11.58 -14.33 -13.95
C SER A 106 -10.50 -13.78 -14.87
N GLN A 107 -10.70 -12.55 -15.36
CA GLN A 107 -9.74 -11.86 -16.22
C GLN A 107 -8.44 -11.57 -15.48
N MET A 108 -8.52 -11.02 -14.25
CA MET A 108 -7.33 -10.69 -13.46
C MET A 108 -6.56 -11.93 -13.04
N LYS A 109 -7.26 -13.03 -12.69
CA LYS A 109 -6.60 -14.29 -12.39
C LYS A 109 -5.75 -14.78 -13.57
N GLU A 110 -6.25 -14.66 -14.79
CA GLU A 110 -5.51 -15.09 -15.99
C GLU A 110 -4.33 -14.16 -16.29
N ASP A 111 -4.55 -12.85 -16.24
CA ASP A 111 -3.49 -11.87 -16.47
C ASP A 111 -2.35 -12.01 -15.46
N ILE A 112 -2.68 -12.19 -14.18
CA ILE A 112 -1.67 -12.38 -13.13
C ILE A 112 -0.97 -13.73 -13.28
N ARG A 113 -1.66 -14.80 -13.69
CA ARG A 113 -1.00 -16.08 -14.00
C ARG A 113 0.05 -15.91 -15.09
N LYS A 114 -0.27 -15.20 -16.18
CA LYS A 114 0.67 -14.91 -17.27
C LYS A 114 1.85 -14.07 -16.80
N PHE A 115 1.59 -13.07 -15.96
CA PHE A 115 2.63 -12.25 -15.37
C PHE A 115 3.58 -13.12 -14.52
N LEU A 116 3.07 -13.81 -13.51
CA LEU A 116 3.88 -14.62 -12.58
C LEU A 116 4.60 -15.79 -13.27
N GLY A 117 4.06 -16.31 -14.37
CA GLY A 117 4.69 -17.35 -15.19
C GLY A 117 5.67 -16.83 -16.25
N SER A 118 5.96 -15.53 -16.29
CA SER A 118 6.95 -14.98 -17.22
C SER A 118 8.38 -15.42 -16.82
N PRO A 119 9.26 -15.73 -17.78
CA PRO A 119 10.61 -16.22 -17.47
C PRO A 119 11.51 -15.16 -16.83
N HIS A 120 11.24 -13.89 -17.12
CA HIS A 120 12.00 -12.75 -16.62
C HIS A 120 11.07 -11.69 -16.01
N TRP A 121 11.62 -10.96 -15.05
CA TRP A 121 10.94 -9.81 -14.45
C TRP A 121 10.77 -8.69 -15.49
N ASP A 122 9.53 -8.22 -15.63
CA ASP A 122 9.21 -7.05 -16.42
C ASP A 122 8.14 -6.22 -15.71
N GLY A 123 8.60 -5.14 -15.08
CA GLY A 123 7.72 -4.21 -14.38
C GLY A 123 6.70 -3.52 -15.31
N ASN A 124 6.99 -3.38 -16.61
CA ASN A 124 6.06 -2.73 -17.54
C ASN A 124 4.75 -3.52 -17.68
N LYS A 125 4.78 -4.85 -17.53
CA LYS A 125 3.56 -5.67 -17.52
C LYS A 125 2.61 -5.26 -16.41
N ILE A 126 3.12 -4.87 -15.24
CA ILE A 126 2.27 -4.35 -14.16
C ILE A 126 1.64 -3.02 -14.56
N LEU A 127 2.41 -2.11 -15.15
CA LEU A 127 1.89 -0.81 -15.60
C LEU A 127 0.82 -0.98 -16.69
N GLN A 128 1.03 -1.90 -17.63
CA GLN A 128 0.04 -2.26 -18.66
C GLN A 128 -1.24 -2.84 -18.05
N LEU A 129 -1.15 -3.63 -16.98
CA LEU A 129 -2.34 -4.14 -16.29
C LEU A 129 -3.09 -3.03 -15.54
N ILE A 130 -2.37 -2.12 -14.89
CA ILE A 130 -2.97 -0.94 -14.23
C ILE A 130 -3.75 -0.10 -15.25
N GLU A 131 -3.16 0.15 -16.43
CA GLU A 131 -3.80 0.84 -17.54
C GLU A 131 -5.00 0.05 -18.10
N LYS A 132 -4.84 -1.25 -18.37
CA LYS A 132 -5.89 -2.15 -18.88
C LYS A 132 -7.16 -2.12 -18.01
N TYR A 133 -7.01 -2.07 -16.70
CA TYR A 133 -8.14 -2.05 -15.76
C TYR A 133 -8.65 -0.64 -15.46
N ASP A 134 -7.96 0.40 -15.91
CA ASP A 134 -8.21 1.81 -15.56
C ASP A 134 -8.33 2.01 -14.04
N VAL A 135 -7.26 1.67 -13.32
CA VAL A 135 -7.19 1.74 -11.86
C VAL A 135 -5.91 2.42 -11.40
N THR A 136 -5.86 2.82 -10.14
CA THR A 136 -4.61 3.31 -9.53
C THR A 136 -3.70 2.15 -9.10
N PRO A 137 -2.38 2.39 -8.94
CA PRO A 137 -1.46 1.41 -8.36
C PRO A 137 -1.94 0.81 -7.03
N GLU A 138 -2.49 1.64 -6.14
CA GLU A 138 -3.02 1.21 -4.84
C GLU A 138 -4.20 0.25 -5.01
N MET A 139 -5.17 0.60 -5.86
CA MET A 139 -6.35 -0.24 -6.13
C MET A 139 -5.94 -1.59 -6.73
N PHE A 140 -4.99 -1.58 -7.68
CA PHE A 140 -4.46 -2.78 -8.30
C PHE A 140 -3.79 -3.72 -7.28
N LEU A 141 -2.88 -3.20 -6.43
CA LEU A 141 -2.20 -4.02 -5.42
C LEU A 141 -3.14 -4.51 -4.32
N TYR A 142 -4.15 -3.74 -3.93
CA TYR A 142 -5.20 -4.21 -3.01
C TYR A 142 -6.00 -5.36 -3.60
N ARG A 143 -6.35 -5.27 -4.87
CA ARG A 143 -7.05 -6.37 -5.54
C ARG A 143 -6.15 -7.58 -5.70
N LEU A 144 -4.87 -7.36 -5.99
CA LEU A 144 -3.88 -8.43 -6.05
C LEU A 144 -3.81 -9.19 -4.72
N SER A 145 -3.65 -8.49 -3.60
CA SER A 145 -3.56 -9.11 -2.27
C SER A 145 -4.81 -9.92 -1.90
N ALA A 146 -5.99 -9.54 -2.40
CA ALA A 146 -7.23 -10.31 -2.24
C ALA A 146 -7.26 -11.63 -3.04
N LEU A 147 -6.60 -11.70 -4.21
CA LEU A 147 -6.61 -12.88 -5.08
C LEU A 147 -5.48 -13.87 -4.75
N MET A 148 -4.33 -13.36 -4.30
CA MET A 148 -3.11 -14.14 -4.04
C MET A 148 -3.30 -15.37 -3.13
N PRO A 149 -3.97 -15.28 -1.95
CA PRO A 149 -4.08 -16.43 -1.05
C PRO A 149 -4.91 -17.58 -1.64
N ARG A 150 -6.03 -17.25 -2.28
CA ARG A 150 -7.01 -18.25 -2.74
C ARG A 150 -6.66 -18.85 -4.10
N PHE A 151 -6.14 -18.06 -5.03
CA PHE A 151 -5.96 -18.50 -6.42
C PHE A 151 -4.52 -18.87 -6.76
N PHE A 152 -3.55 -18.47 -5.94
CA PHE A 152 -2.12 -18.71 -6.15
C PHE A 152 -1.45 -19.35 -4.94
N ASN A 153 -2.21 -19.64 -3.88
CA ASN A 153 -1.72 -20.21 -2.61
C ASN A 153 -0.60 -19.37 -1.95
N LEU A 154 -0.57 -18.07 -2.21
CA LEU A 154 0.38 -17.13 -1.59
C LEU A 154 -0.32 -16.43 -0.42
N ARG A 155 -0.20 -16.99 0.78
CA ARG A 155 -0.96 -16.55 1.97
C ARG A 155 -0.22 -15.54 2.84
N GLU A 156 1.10 -15.61 2.85
CA GLU A 156 1.96 -14.77 3.68
C GLU A 156 2.28 -13.47 2.93
N ILE A 157 1.37 -12.50 3.04
CA ILE A 157 1.41 -11.24 2.32
C ILE A 157 1.55 -10.08 3.31
N ILE A 158 2.37 -9.09 2.93
CA ILE A 158 2.34 -7.77 3.58
C ILE A 158 2.01 -6.72 2.51
N PHE A 159 1.14 -5.78 2.84
CA PHE A 159 0.90 -4.57 2.06
C PHE A 159 1.35 -3.36 2.87
N VAL A 160 2.09 -2.44 2.24
CA VAL A 160 2.57 -1.22 2.87
C VAL A 160 2.33 -0.03 1.95
N ARG A 161 1.98 1.11 2.55
CA ARG A 161 1.87 2.40 1.87
C ARG A 161 2.68 3.46 2.58
N PHE A 162 3.47 4.20 1.82
CA PHE A 162 4.24 5.34 2.30
C PHE A 162 3.82 6.62 1.62
N HIS A 163 3.95 7.74 2.34
CA HIS A 163 3.95 9.10 1.81
C HIS A 163 5.30 9.75 2.02
N HIS A 164 5.64 10.66 1.12
CA HIS A 164 6.86 11.45 1.16
C HIS A 164 6.61 12.82 0.55
N GLU A 165 6.96 13.88 1.29
CA GLU A 165 6.96 15.24 0.75
C GLU A 165 8.29 15.53 0.06
N VAL A 166 8.23 15.92 -1.21
CA VAL A 166 9.42 16.27 -2.00
C VAL A 166 10.19 17.40 -1.30
N GLY A 167 11.51 17.24 -1.21
CA GLY A 167 12.39 18.21 -0.53
C GLY A 167 12.60 17.93 0.96
N THR A 168 11.90 16.96 1.54
CA THR A 168 12.17 16.46 2.91
C THR A 168 12.95 15.14 2.87
N ASP A 169 13.46 14.64 4.00
CA ASP A 169 13.86 13.23 4.14
C ASP A 169 12.83 12.46 5.00
N ASN A 170 11.59 12.94 5.09
CA ASN A 170 10.56 12.26 5.87
C ASN A 170 9.81 11.23 5.00
N PHE A 171 9.63 10.03 5.52
CA PHE A 171 8.90 8.93 4.86
C PHE A 171 7.94 8.30 5.85
N GLU A 172 6.66 8.53 5.66
CA GLU A 172 5.64 8.16 6.63
C GLU A 172 4.85 6.96 6.16
N MET A 173 4.84 5.89 6.96
CA MET A 173 3.97 4.74 6.70
C MET A 173 2.54 5.11 7.07
N THR A 174 1.66 5.15 6.06
CA THR A 174 0.25 5.54 6.25
C THR A 174 -0.70 4.35 6.26
N LYS A 175 -0.25 3.18 5.78
CA LYS A 175 -1.04 1.96 5.80
C LYS A 175 -0.15 0.73 5.85
N ILE A 176 -0.53 -0.21 6.71
CA ILE A 176 0.06 -1.54 6.76
C ILE A 176 -1.05 -2.59 6.91
N PHE A 177 -0.87 -3.70 6.22
CA PHE A 177 -1.67 -4.90 6.37
C PHE A 177 -0.72 -6.08 6.30
N ASN A 178 -0.72 -6.93 7.31
CA ASN A 178 0.23 -8.03 7.41
C ASN A 178 -0.53 -9.32 7.75
N LEU A 179 -0.58 -10.25 6.78
CA LEU A 179 -1.10 -11.61 6.97
C LEU A 179 0.00 -12.64 7.20
N SER A 180 1.26 -12.21 7.25
CA SER A 180 2.40 -13.06 7.52
C SER A 180 2.72 -13.10 9.02
N LYS A 181 3.61 -14.03 9.39
CA LYS A 181 4.22 -14.04 10.72
C LYS A 181 5.49 -13.19 10.79
N LEU A 182 5.82 -12.41 9.75
CA LEU A 182 6.93 -11.47 9.83
C LEU A 182 6.54 -10.32 10.71
N PHE A 183 7.36 -10.07 11.72
CA PHE A 183 7.20 -8.88 12.55
C PHE A 183 7.74 -7.68 11.77
N ILE A 184 6.92 -6.65 11.63
CA ILE A 184 7.37 -5.34 11.16
C ILE A 184 7.14 -4.42 12.37
N PRO A 185 8.18 -4.13 13.18
CA PRO A 185 8.06 -3.31 14.37
C PRO A 185 7.44 -1.97 14.02
N ASN A 186 6.48 -1.57 14.87
CA ASN A 186 5.79 -0.30 14.85
C ASN A 186 5.18 0.06 13.50
N GLY A 187 3.88 -0.21 13.37
CA GLY A 187 3.08 0.28 12.25
C GLY A 187 2.99 1.81 12.20
N ILE A 188 1.86 2.30 11.70
CA ILE A 188 1.59 3.74 11.54
C ILE A 188 1.90 4.49 12.86
N GLY A 189 2.81 5.46 12.82
CA GLY A 189 3.05 6.41 13.92
C GLY A 189 4.33 6.25 14.75
N ALA A 190 5.17 5.24 14.50
CA ALA A 190 6.55 5.30 15.00
C ALA A 190 7.26 6.47 14.30
N LYS A 191 7.69 7.46 15.07
CA LYS A 191 8.56 8.57 14.61
C LYS A 191 10.00 8.07 14.38
N GLU A 192 10.14 6.93 13.71
CA GLU A 192 11.40 6.27 13.39
C GLU A 192 11.68 6.37 11.88
N HIS A 193 12.94 6.23 11.49
CA HIS A 193 13.37 6.37 10.11
C HIS A 193 13.39 5.00 9.41
N TYR A 194 12.32 4.72 8.66
CA TYR A 194 12.22 3.49 7.85
C TYR A 194 13.43 3.30 6.93
N CYS A 195 13.84 2.03 6.80
CA CYS A 195 15.03 1.65 6.05
C CYS A 195 14.99 2.17 4.61
N ARG A 196 15.91 3.07 4.27
CA ARG A 196 16.02 3.69 2.95
C ARG A 196 16.41 2.71 1.83
N ARG A 197 16.76 1.47 2.19
CA ARG A 197 17.07 0.39 1.24
C ARG A 197 15.82 -0.27 0.65
N TRP A 198 14.64 -0.04 1.23
CA TRP A 198 13.38 -0.57 0.69
C TRP A 198 13.09 0.05 -0.68
N MET A 199 12.77 -0.79 -1.66
CA MET A 199 12.56 -0.36 -3.04
C MET A 199 11.48 0.71 -3.16
N GLY A 200 10.37 0.62 -2.43
CA GLY A 200 9.35 1.68 -2.42
C GLY A 200 9.88 3.06 -2.04
N ILE A 201 10.77 3.14 -1.03
CA ILE A 201 11.44 4.39 -0.64
C ILE A 201 12.44 4.83 -1.71
N LYS A 202 13.22 3.90 -2.28
CA LYS A 202 14.15 4.22 -3.38
C LYS A 202 13.45 4.81 -4.59
N LEU A 203 12.30 4.26 -4.99
CA LEU A 203 11.51 4.76 -6.11
C LEU A 203 10.98 6.18 -5.84
N MET A 204 10.51 6.46 -4.62
CA MET A 204 10.12 7.84 -4.24
C MET A 204 11.31 8.80 -4.25
N LYS A 205 12.48 8.41 -3.71
CA LYS A 205 13.70 9.22 -3.79
C LYS A 205 14.12 9.49 -5.24
N GLN A 206 14.02 8.49 -6.12
CA GLN A 206 14.32 8.65 -7.54
C GLN A 206 13.35 9.63 -8.20
N MET A 207 12.06 9.53 -7.91
CA MET A 207 11.04 10.42 -8.46
C MET A 207 11.18 11.85 -7.92
N GLY A 208 11.54 12.02 -6.64
CA GLY A 208 11.76 13.34 -6.02
C GLY A 208 13.00 14.10 -6.52
N LYS A 209 13.87 13.46 -7.32
CA LYS A 209 15.02 14.12 -7.99
C LYS A 209 14.65 14.77 -9.33
N TRP A 210 13.42 14.60 -9.80
CA TRP A 210 12.99 15.24 -11.04
C TRP A 210 12.93 16.76 -10.87
N HIS A 211 13.48 17.48 -11.85
CA HIS A 211 13.43 18.93 -11.90
C HIS A 211 12.25 19.34 -12.78
N GLY A 212 11.30 20.09 -12.23
CA GLY A 212 10.07 20.48 -12.92
C GLY A 212 8.86 19.65 -12.50
N GLU A 213 7.92 19.43 -13.42
CA GLU A 213 6.72 18.65 -13.13
C GLU A 213 7.04 17.18 -12.86
N LEU A 214 6.43 16.63 -11.80
CA LEU A 214 6.61 15.23 -11.44
C LEU A 214 6.06 14.31 -12.55
N PRO A 215 6.75 13.20 -12.86
CA PRO A 215 6.27 12.26 -13.86
C PRO A 215 4.94 11.65 -13.42
N GLN A 216 3.94 11.75 -14.29
CA GLN A 216 2.59 11.20 -14.03
C GLN A 216 2.55 9.67 -14.12
N LYS A 217 3.46 9.07 -14.90
CA LYS A 217 3.56 7.61 -15.02
C LYS A 217 4.20 7.02 -13.74
N PRO A 218 3.57 6.02 -13.11
CA PRO A 218 4.17 5.35 -11.94
C PRO A 218 5.51 4.70 -12.28
N LEU A 219 6.45 4.79 -11.34
CA LEU A 219 7.65 3.95 -11.34
C LEU A 219 7.33 2.61 -10.69
N VAL A 220 7.95 1.54 -11.19
CA VAL A 220 7.75 0.16 -10.73
C VAL A 220 9.09 -0.52 -10.48
N GLY A 221 9.17 -1.31 -9.42
CA GLY A 221 10.38 -2.07 -9.09
C GLY A 221 10.09 -3.31 -8.26
N ALA A 222 10.97 -4.31 -8.38
CA ALA A 222 10.97 -5.49 -7.53
C ALA A 222 12.23 -5.55 -6.68
N GLN A 223 12.16 -6.24 -5.54
CA GLN A 223 13.30 -6.46 -4.67
C GLN A 223 13.09 -7.73 -3.83
N ARG A 224 14.18 -8.48 -3.62
CA ARG A 224 14.28 -9.51 -2.59
C ARG A 224 14.92 -8.90 -1.35
N LEU A 225 14.23 -8.96 -0.22
CA LEU A 225 14.65 -8.41 1.06
C LEU A 225 15.01 -9.55 2.01
N LYS A 226 16.22 -9.51 2.58
CA LYS A 226 16.61 -10.33 3.73
C LYS A 226 16.67 -9.42 4.95
N PHE A 227 15.80 -9.67 5.94
CA PHE A 227 15.82 -8.92 7.19
C PHE A 227 16.98 -9.42 8.05
N SER A 228 17.76 -8.53 8.66
CA SER A 228 18.91 -8.94 9.48
C SER A 228 18.52 -9.76 10.72
N ASN A 229 17.30 -9.59 11.20
CA ASN A 229 16.80 -10.19 12.44
C ASN A 229 15.90 -11.41 12.16
N ASP A 230 15.71 -11.77 10.89
CA ASP A 230 14.80 -12.84 10.49
C ASP A 230 15.41 -13.65 9.33
N GLU A 231 15.36 -14.97 9.45
CA GLU A 231 15.89 -15.85 8.41
C GLU A 231 15.03 -15.88 7.13
N ARG A 232 13.82 -15.33 7.16
CA ARG A 232 12.92 -15.33 6.01
C ARG A 232 13.26 -14.23 5.01
N GLU A 233 13.29 -14.62 3.75
CA GLU A 233 13.36 -13.69 2.62
C GLU A 233 11.96 -13.26 2.16
N VAL A 234 11.87 -12.02 1.69
CA VAL A 234 10.63 -11.41 1.21
C VAL A 234 10.83 -10.92 -0.21
N PHE A 235 9.92 -11.26 -1.10
CA PHE A 235 9.83 -10.67 -2.42
C PHE A 235 8.86 -9.50 -2.40
N SER A 236 9.24 -8.36 -2.95
CA SER A 236 8.38 -7.17 -3.01
C SER A 236 8.18 -6.67 -4.43
N ILE A 237 6.96 -6.20 -4.70
CA ILE A 237 6.60 -5.41 -5.88
C ILE A 237 6.20 -4.03 -5.37
N ASN A 238 6.81 -2.99 -5.94
CA ASN A 238 6.75 -1.62 -5.45
C ASN A 238 6.33 -0.70 -6.58
N LEU A 239 5.41 0.21 -6.30
CA LEU A 239 4.97 1.25 -7.24
C LEU A 239 5.05 2.60 -6.54
N ALA A 240 5.67 3.60 -7.18
CA ALA A 240 5.72 4.98 -6.69
C ALA A 240 5.15 5.96 -7.71
N TYR A 241 4.37 6.94 -7.26
CA TYR A 241 3.65 7.89 -8.12
C TYR A 241 3.25 9.15 -7.33
N PRO A 242 3.00 10.29 -8.00
CA PRO A 242 2.54 11.50 -7.34
C PRO A 242 1.10 11.38 -6.82
N SER A 243 0.81 12.04 -5.70
CA SER A 243 -0.54 12.21 -5.19
C SER A 243 -1.36 13.12 -6.13
N GLN A 244 -2.64 12.78 -6.30
CA GLN A 244 -3.58 13.59 -7.08
C GLN A 244 -4.23 14.70 -6.25
N LEU A 245 -4.19 14.58 -4.93
CA LEU A 245 -4.88 15.48 -4.01
C LEU A 245 -3.98 16.53 -3.36
N VAL A 246 -2.69 16.20 -3.24
CA VAL A 246 -1.72 17.00 -2.50
C VAL A 246 -0.51 17.18 -3.39
N ASP A 247 -0.22 18.43 -3.73
CA ASP A 247 0.92 18.80 -4.55
C ASP A 247 2.23 18.43 -3.83
N ASN A 248 3.27 18.10 -4.60
CA ASN A 248 4.58 17.71 -4.09
C ASN A 248 4.62 16.50 -3.13
N ARG A 249 3.52 15.75 -3.02
CA ARG A 249 3.46 14.51 -2.26
C ARG A 249 3.64 13.30 -3.17
N LEU A 250 4.60 12.46 -2.85
CA LEU A 250 4.79 11.15 -3.47
C LEU A 250 4.14 10.05 -2.61
N ILE A 251 3.62 9.03 -3.29
CA ILE A 251 3.03 7.85 -2.69
C ILE A 251 3.80 6.63 -3.19
N SER A 252 4.16 5.73 -2.27
CA SER A 252 4.58 4.37 -2.61
C SER A 252 3.58 3.36 -2.08
N VAL A 253 3.25 2.37 -2.89
CA VAL A 253 2.51 1.17 -2.48
C VAL A 253 3.31 -0.06 -2.80
N THR A 254 3.39 -0.96 -1.82
CA THR A 254 4.21 -2.16 -1.90
C THR A 254 3.36 -3.35 -1.48
N ILE A 255 3.45 -4.43 -2.26
CA ILE A 255 3.01 -5.76 -1.85
C ILE A 255 4.24 -6.66 -1.71
N CYS A 256 4.29 -7.39 -0.62
CA CYS A 256 5.37 -8.27 -0.23
C CYS A 256 4.84 -9.69 -0.05
N PHE A 257 5.66 -10.67 -0.39
CA PHE A 257 5.39 -12.09 -0.26
C PHE A 257 6.56 -12.78 0.44
N VAL A 258 6.30 -13.60 1.45
CA VAL A 258 7.33 -14.45 2.03
C VAL A 258 7.78 -15.49 0.99
N MET A 259 9.08 -15.58 0.76
CA MET A 259 9.69 -16.46 -0.25
C MET A 259 9.81 -17.91 0.23
N ASN A 260 8.67 -18.53 0.52
CA ASN A 260 8.59 -19.96 0.80
C ASN A 260 8.53 -20.79 -0.50
N GLU A 261 8.51 -22.11 -0.36
CA GLU A 261 8.45 -23.03 -1.50
C GLU A 261 7.20 -22.86 -2.38
N ALA A 262 6.07 -22.42 -1.82
CA ALA A 262 4.88 -22.12 -2.62
C ALA A 262 5.08 -20.88 -3.49
N PHE A 263 5.75 -19.85 -2.97
CA PHE A 263 6.12 -18.66 -3.73
C PHE A 263 7.05 -19.00 -4.90
N LYS A 264 8.16 -19.70 -4.64
CA LYS A 264 9.15 -20.06 -5.65
C LYS A 264 8.58 -20.92 -6.78
N ARG A 265 7.61 -21.79 -6.49
CA ARG A 265 6.88 -22.56 -7.51
C ARG A 265 5.89 -21.73 -8.34
N THR A 266 5.40 -20.62 -7.80
CA THR A 266 4.33 -19.82 -8.41
C THR A 266 4.88 -18.67 -9.25
N VAL A 267 5.99 -18.06 -8.82
CA VAL A 267 6.58 -16.89 -9.45
C VAL A 267 7.86 -17.31 -10.17
N ALA A 268 7.82 -17.46 -11.50
CA ALA A 268 8.92 -18.04 -12.26
C ALA A 268 10.20 -17.18 -12.24
N PHE A 269 10.06 -15.86 -12.27
CA PHE A 269 11.18 -14.91 -12.27
C PHE A 269 11.72 -14.57 -10.86
N TRP A 270 11.34 -15.32 -9.81
CA TRP A 270 11.64 -14.91 -8.43
C TRP A 270 13.13 -14.70 -8.15
N ASP A 271 14.00 -15.43 -8.85
CA ASP A 271 15.47 -15.40 -8.74
C ASP A 271 16.17 -14.62 -9.87
N ASP A 272 15.40 -13.94 -10.73
CA ASP A 272 15.93 -13.16 -11.85
C ASP A 272 17.06 -12.20 -11.38
N PRO A 273 18.24 -12.21 -12.03
CA PRO A 273 19.37 -11.35 -11.67
C PRO A 273 19.06 -9.85 -11.69
N LEU A 274 18.05 -9.42 -12.46
CA LEU A 274 17.59 -8.02 -12.48
C LEU A 274 16.87 -7.62 -11.17
N ILE A 275 16.46 -8.59 -10.35
CA ILE A 275 15.80 -8.35 -9.08
C ILE A 275 16.85 -8.33 -7.97
N PRO A 276 17.17 -7.14 -7.42
CA PRO A 276 18.22 -7.01 -6.43
C PRO A 276 17.86 -7.77 -5.15
N HIS A 277 18.82 -8.52 -4.63
CA HIS A 277 18.76 -9.12 -3.30
C HIS A 277 19.53 -8.24 -2.33
N VAL A 278 18.86 -7.74 -1.29
CA VAL A 278 19.40 -6.71 -0.40
C VAL A 278 19.12 -7.04 1.05
N GLU A 279 20.17 -6.97 1.88
CA GLU A 279 20.02 -6.96 3.33
C GLU A 279 19.42 -5.64 3.82
N VAL A 280 18.33 -5.77 4.56
CA VAL A 280 17.56 -4.66 5.10
C VAL A 280 17.25 -4.88 6.58
N ASN A 281 16.69 -3.83 7.18
CA ASN A 281 16.12 -3.85 8.51
C ASN A 281 14.83 -3.01 8.45
N GLU A 282 14.13 -2.85 9.56
CA GLU A 282 12.84 -2.16 9.59
C GLU A 282 13.02 -0.65 9.67
N THR A 283 13.82 -0.18 10.63
CA THR A 283 14.15 1.24 10.83
C THR A 283 15.63 1.43 11.12
N CYS A 284 16.16 2.62 10.87
CA CYS A 284 17.58 2.91 11.10
C CYS A 284 17.94 2.83 12.59
N GLU A 285 17.03 3.25 13.47
CA GLU A 285 17.15 3.24 14.93
C GLU A 285 17.28 1.82 15.49
N ARG A 286 16.65 0.84 14.84
CA ARG A 286 16.65 -0.59 15.21
C ARG A 286 17.66 -1.43 14.45
N CYS A 287 18.35 -0.80 13.49
CA CYS A 287 19.28 -1.51 12.62
C CYS A 287 20.68 -1.56 13.23
N GLY A 288 21.26 -2.77 13.32
CA GLY A 288 22.63 -3.01 13.77
C GLY A 288 23.72 -2.82 12.71
N PHE A 289 23.39 -2.41 11.49
CA PHE A 289 24.41 -2.19 10.46
C PHE A 289 25.32 -1.00 10.80
N SER A 290 26.63 -1.13 10.66
CA SER A 290 27.53 0.04 10.75
C SER A 290 27.22 1.06 9.65
N ALA A 291 27.66 2.31 9.84
CA ALA A 291 27.57 3.33 8.79
C ALA A 291 28.35 2.93 7.53
N GLU A 292 29.48 2.22 7.70
CA GLU A 292 30.26 1.64 6.60
C GLU A 292 29.47 0.55 5.85
N LYS A 293 28.75 -0.31 6.58
CA LYS A 293 27.90 -1.35 5.97
C LYS A 293 26.65 -0.76 5.31
N CYS A 294 26.21 0.45 5.69
CA CYS A 294 25.00 1.08 5.16
C CYS A 294 25.15 2.59 4.89
N SER A 295 25.50 2.93 3.65
CA SER A 295 25.56 4.30 3.13
C SER A 295 24.21 5.03 3.09
N GLU A 296 23.10 4.29 3.17
CA GLU A 296 21.73 4.81 3.13
C GLU A 296 21.15 5.06 4.53
N ARG A 297 21.96 4.89 5.58
CA ARG A 297 21.54 5.06 6.97
C ARG A 297 21.19 6.52 7.24
N ALA A 298 19.96 6.76 7.71
CA ALA A 298 19.49 8.10 8.06
C ALA A 298 19.90 8.54 9.47
N VAL A 299 19.82 7.61 10.44
CA VAL A 299 20.14 7.87 11.85
C VAL A 299 20.90 6.70 12.50
N PRO A 300 21.62 6.91 13.62
CA PRO A 300 22.28 5.84 14.38
C PRO A 300 21.28 4.81 14.94
N GLY A 301 21.75 3.58 15.14
CA GLY A 301 20.98 2.47 15.73
C GLY A 301 20.77 2.63 17.24
N ILE A 302 20.16 3.72 17.69
CA ILE A 302 20.02 4.03 19.12
C ILE A 302 19.18 3.00 19.88
N ILE A 303 18.13 2.47 19.25
CA ILE A 303 17.26 1.47 19.86
C ILE A 303 17.98 0.12 19.86
N PHE A 304 18.60 -0.23 18.73
CA PHE A 304 19.42 -1.44 18.61
C PHE A 304 20.50 -1.51 19.70
N ASN A 305 21.28 -0.44 19.87
CA ASN A 305 22.36 -0.40 20.85
C ASN A 305 21.86 -0.58 22.29
N ARG A 306 20.69 -0.01 22.61
CA ARG A 306 20.04 -0.18 23.92
C ARG A 306 19.56 -1.62 24.12
N GLU A 307 18.87 -2.20 23.14
CA GLU A 307 18.41 -3.61 23.20
C GLU A 307 19.60 -4.57 23.37
N GLN A 308 20.73 -4.32 22.68
CA GLN A 308 21.95 -5.12 22.85
C GLN A 308 22.60 -4.96 24.23
N LEU A 309 22.49 -3.77 24.84
CA LEU A 309 22.99 -3.55 26.20
C LEU A 309 22.12 -4.28 27.23
N GLU A 310 20.79 -4.22 27.09
CA GLU A 310 19.83 -4.90 27.95
C GLU A 310 20.06 -6.43 27.92
N LEU A 311 20.21 -7.02 26.74
CA LEU A 311 20.53 -8.45 26.61
C LEU A 311 21.84 -8.84 27.32
N LYS A 312 22.90 -8.04 27.18
CA LYS A 312 24.17 -8.27 27.88
C LYS A 312 24.01 -8.18 29.39
N GLN A 313 23.20 -7.24 29.88
CA GLN A 313 22.91 -7.10 31.30
C GLN A 313 22.15 -8.33 31.83
N GLU A 314 21.15 -8.81 31.10
CA GLU A 314 20.40 -10.03 31.45
C GLU A 314 21.28 -11.28 31.47
N GLU A 315 22.19 -11.42 30.51
CA GLU A 315 23.16 -12.52 30.47
C GLU A 315 24.09 -12.48 31.70
N ILE A 316 24.64 -11.31 32.02
CA ILE A 316 25.53 -11.12 33.18
C ILE A 316 24.77 -11.40 34.49
N LEU A 317 23.55 -10.86 34.64
CA LEU A 317 22.73 -11.10 35.82
C LEU A 317 22.42 -12.60 35.98
N SER A 318 22.09 -13.29 34.89
CA SER A 318 21.83 -14.73 34.89
C SER A 318 23.07 -15.54 35.29
N GLN A 319 24.27 -15.10 34.88
CA GLN A 319 25.53 -15.73 35.30
C GLN A 319 25.82 -15.49 36.77
N ILE A 320 25.62 -14.27 37.28
CA ILE A 320 25.78 -13.94 38.70
C ILE A 320 24.84 -14.80 39.55
N LEU A 321 23.57 -14.90 39.18
CA LEU A 321 22.57 -15.69 39.90
C LEU A 321 22.86 -17.20 39.88
N LYS A 322 23.51 -17.73 38.84
CA LYS A 322 23.93 -19.14 38.77
C LYS A 322 25.15 -19.45 39.64
N ASN A 323 25.96 -18.45 39.97
CA ASN A 323 27.21 -18.59 40.71
C ASN A 323 27.05 -18.31 42.22
N LEU A 324 25.85 -17.96 42.68
CA LEU A 324 25.45 -17.80 44.08
C LEU A 324 24.72 -19.06 44.58
#